data_AF-A0A831K755-F1
#
_entry.id   AF-A0A831K755-F1
#
_cell.length_a   1.000
_cell.length_b   1.000
_cell.length_c   1.000
_cell.angle_alpha   90.00
_cell.angle_beta   90.00
_cell.angle_gamma   90.00
#
_symmetry.space_group_name_H-M   'P 1'
#
loop_
_entity.id
_entity.type
_entity.pdbx_description
1 polymer ?
#
loop_
_entity_poly.entity_id
_entity_poly.type
_entity_poly.pdbx_seq_one_letter_code
_entity_poly.pdbx_strand_id
1 'polypeptide(L)'
;MEEIPTTQKESEQPQQPSEQTLLEKLENLLKTMRDWERRPLVEVGRAVVEIVKLPKRQTKKGTEPERLALHLRLKDSFKGVFIETYDELDDILRALNSKSVHEIAKTLDELSRKRVIEYGL
;
A
#
# COMPACT_ATOMS: atom_id res chain seq x y z
N MET A 1 -10.84 39.87 -41.26
CA MET A 1 -11.15 38.45 -41.01
C MET A 1 -9.81 37.79 -40.79
N GLU A 2 -9.38 37.70 -39.54
CA GLU A 2 -8.11 37.06 -39.18
C GLU A 2 -8.43 35.75 -38.48
N GLU A 3 -7.77 34.70 -38.95
CA GLU A 3 -8.02 33.30 -38.65
C GLU A 3 -7.61 32.96 -37.21
N ILE A 4 -8.47 32.23 -36.51
CA ILE A 4 -8.22 31.69 -35.17
C ILE A 4 -7.39 30.41 -35.34
N PRO A 5 -6.17 30.29 -34.78
CA PRO A 5 -5.51 29.01 -34.74
C PRO A 5 -6.06 28.18 -33.57
N THR A 6 -6.84 27.16 -33.93
CA THR A 6 -7.32 26.09 -33.06
C THR A 6 -6.13 25.31 -32.48
N THR A 7 -5.73 25.63 -31.25
CA THR A 7 -4.81 24.78 -30.48
C THR A 7 -5.56 23.52 -30.07
N GLN A 8 -5.25 22.42 -30.76
CA GLN A 8 -5.63 21.07 -30.36
C GLN A 8 -4.95 20.77 -29.02
N LYS A 9 -5.74 20.65 -27.95
CA LYS A 9 -5.30 20.06 -26.67
C LYS A 9 -5.13 18.57 -26.90
N GLU A 10 -3.88 18.17 -27.09
CA GLU A 10 -3.45 16.78 -27.04
C GLU A 10 -3.78 16.23 -25.65
N SER A 11 -4.74 15.32 -25.62
CA SER A 11 -5.17 14.62 -24.43
C SER A 11 -4.06 13.65 -23.98
N GLU A 12 -3.30 14.03 -22.95
CA GLU A 12 -2.39 13.14 -22.22
C GLU A 12 -3.20 11.99 -21.61
N GLN A 13 -3.19 10.84 -22.27
CA GLN A 13 -3.53 9.57 -21.65
C GLN A 13 -2.32 9.13 -20.82
N PRO A 14 -2.48 8.78 -19.53
CA PRO A 14 -1.37 8.30 -18.71
C PRO A 14 -0.88 6.97 -19.28
N GLN A 15 0.29 6.99 -19.91
CA GLN A 15 1.00 5.81 -20.37
C GLN A 15 1.25 4.89 -19.17
N GLN A 16 0.66 3.69 -19.20
CA GLN A 16 1.02 2.64 -18.24
C GLN A 16 2.52 2.38 -18.41
N PRO A 17 3.33 2.45 -17.33
CA PRO A 17 4.75 2.19 -17.44
C PRO A 17 4.94 0.77 -17.96
N SER A 18 5.69 0.60 -19.05
CA SER A 18 6.06 -0.72 -19.55
C SER A 18 6.70 -1.52 -18.40
N GLU A 19 6.42 -2.82 -18.33
CA GLU A 19 6.85 -3.68 -17.20
C GLU A 19 8.35 -3.59 -16.93
N GLN A 20 9.16 -3.49 -17.99
CA GLN A 20 10.61 -3.31 -17.92
C GLN A 20 11.00 -2.02 -17.18
N THR A 21 10.29 -0.92 -17.44
CA THR A 21 10.52 0.38 -16.78
C THR A 21 10.19 0.32 -15.28
N LEU A 22 9.17 -0.46 -14.89
CA LEU A 22 8.77 -0.57 -13.48
C LEU A 22 9.81 -1.37 -12.69
N LEU A 23 10.28 -2.47 -13.25
CA LEU A 23 11.31 -3.31 -12.62
C LEU A 23 12.60 -2.51 -12.41
N GLU A 24 13.07 -1.79 -13.43
CA GLU A 24 14.25 -0.92 -13.31
C GLU A 24 14.09 0.15 -12.23
N LYS A 25 12.91 0.77 -12.15
CA LYS A 25 12.61 1.74 -11.09
C LYS A 25 12.73 1.10 -9.71
N LEU A 26 12.15 -0.08 -9.51
CA LEU A 26 12.19 -0.79 -8.22
C LEU A 26 13.60 -1.27 -7.86
N GLU A 27 14.40 -1.74 -8.82
CA GLU A 27 15.80 -2.08 -8.58
C GLU A 27 16.63 -0.86 -8.14
N ASN A 28 16.46 0.27 -8.82
CA ASN A 28 17.10 1.52 -8.42
C ASN A 28 16.63 1.97 -7.04
N LEU A 29 15.36 1.73 -6.72
CA LEU A 29 14.77 2.03 -5.43
C LEU A 29 15.45 1.19 -4.32
N LEU A 30 15.64 -0.12 -4.54
CA LEU A 30 16.33 -1.01 -3.60
C LEU A 30 17.78 -0.56 -3.33
N LYS A 31 18.51 -0.12 -4.36
CA LYS A 31 19.90 0.34 -4.24
C LYS A 31 20.03 1.67 -3.51
N THR A 32 19.07 2.59 -3.71
CA THR A 32 19.16 3.96 -3.20
C THR A 32 18.55 4.13 -1.81
N MET A 33 17.56 3.32 -1.44
CA MET A 33 16.95 3.38 -0.12
C MET A 33 17.90 2.92 0.98
N ARG A 34 17.78 3.55 2.14
CA ARG A 34 18.35 3.07 3.41
C ARG A 34 17.49 1.95 3.98
N ASP A 35 18.10 1.13 4.84
CA ASP A 35 17.37 0.11 5.58
C ASP A 35 16.24 0.73 6.40
N TRP A 36 15.04 0.14 6.30
CA TRP A 36 13.80 0.61 6.90
C TRP A 36 13.27 1.96 6.42
N GLU A 37 13.88 2.56 5.40
CA GLU A 37 13.28 3.71 4.71
C GLU A 37 11.92 3.29 4.15
N ARG A 38 10.97 4.24 4.13
CA ARG A 38 9.60 4.02 3.63
C ARG A 38 9.29 5.06 2.57
N ARG A 39 8.64 4.65 1.49
CA ARG A 39 8.12 5.56 0.46
C ARG A 39 6.63 5.31 0.25
N PRO A 40 5.77 6.32 0.46
CA PRO A 40 4.34 6.15 0.24
C PRO A 40 4.04 5.90 -1.23
N LEU A 41 3.19 4.92 -1.49
CA LEU A 41 2.71 4.57 -2.82
C LEU A 41 1.27 5.06 -3.02
N VAL A 42 0.39 4.77 -2.07
CA VAL A 42 -1.03 5.14 -2.11
C VAL A 42 -1.53 5.47 -0.70
N GLU A 43 -2.37 6.49 -0.59
CA GLU A 43 -3.13 6.83 0.62
C GLU A 43 -4.63 6.89 0.29
N VAL A 44 -5.45 6.08 0.97
CA VAL A 44 -6.92 6.08 0.82
C VAL A 44 -7.55 6.24 2.20
N GLY A 45 -8.18 7.39 2.44
CA GLY A 45 -8.73 7.73 3.74
C GLY A 45 -7.63 7.73 4.81
N ARG A 46 -7.68 6.78 5.74
CA ARG A 46 -6.65 6.59 6.79
C ARG A 46 -5.68 5.45 6.48
N ALA A 47 -5.89 4.67 5.42
CA ALA A 47 -5.02 3.57 5.05
C ALA A 47 -3.88 4.07 4.16
N VAL A 48 -2.66 3.63 4.45
CA VAL A 48 -1.44 3.98 3.72
C VAL A 48 -0.75 2.70 3.27
N VAL A 49 -0.39 2.66 1.99
CA VAL A 49 0.47 1.63 1.39
C VAL A 49 1.83 2.27 1.10
N GLU A 50 2.89 1.70 1.64
CA GLU A 50 4.26 2.20 1.47
C GLU A 50 5.17 1.09 0.95
N ILE A 51 6.17 1.43 0.14
CA ILE A 51 7.30 0.55 -0.17
C ILE A 51 8.34 0.73 0.94
N VAL A 52 8.85 -0.37 1.49
CA VAL A 52 9.87 -0.37 2.55
C VAL A 52 11.03 -1.25 2.14
N LYS A 53 12.26 -0.77 2.40
CA LYS A 53 13.46 -1.59 2.26
C LYS A 53 13.72 -2.39 3.54
N LEU A 54 13.65 -3.71 3.42
CA LEU A 54 13.99 -4.63 4.50
C LEU A 54 15.49 -4.93 4.46
N PRO A 55 16.20 -4.83 5.60
CA PRO A 55 17.63 -5.12 5.65
C PRO A 55 17.88 -6.62 5.46
N LYS A 56 19.10 -6.96 5.08
CA LYS A 56 19.61 -8.32 5.09
C LYS A 56 19.49 -8.93 6.49
N ARG A 57 18.97 -10.16 6.61
CA ARG A 57 18.78 -10.84 7.90
C ARG A 57 19.49 -12.19 7.90
N GLN A 58 20.19 -12.49 8.98
CA GLN A 58 20.67 -13.85 9.24
C GLN A 58 19.61 -14.60 10.04
N THR A 59 19.13 -15.70 9.49
CA THR A 59 18.21 -16.62 10.15
C THR A 59 18.94 -17.93 10.44
N LYS A 60 18.36 -18.76 11.32
CA LYS A 60 18.87 -20.12 11.58
C LYS A 60 18.92 -20.99 10.32
N LYS A 61 18.13 -20.66 9.29
CA LYS A 61 18.02 -21.41 8.03
C LYS A 61 18.89 -20.85 6.90
N GLY A 62 19.49 -19.67 7.08
CA GLY A 62 20.30 -19.03 6.05
C GLY A 62 20.26 -17.51 6.12
N THR A 63 20.89 -16.88 5.13
CA THR A 63 20.93 -15.42 5.00
C THR A 63 19.88 -14.95 4.00
N GLU A 64 18.92 -14.16 4.46
CA GLU A 64 17.95 -13.50 3.60
C GLU A 64 18.54 -12.18 3.10
N PRO A 65 18.57 -11.93 1.78
CA PRO A 65 19.10 -10.70 1.21
C PRO A 65 18.22 -9.49 1.55
N GLU A 66 18.74 -8.29 1.29
CA GLU A 66 17.92 -7.08 1.29
C GLU A 66 16.82 -7.18 0.21
N ARG A 67 15.64 -6.64 0.51
CA ARG A 67 14.49 -6.70 -0.39
C ARG A 67 13.53 -5.55 -0.14
N LEU A 68 12.68 -5.28 -1.13
CA LEU A 68 11.55 -4.37 -0.98
C LEU A 68 10.31 -5.16 -0.56
N ALA A 69 9.50 -4.57 0.30
CA ALA A 69 8.20 -5.09 0.72
C ALA A 69 7.17 -3.96 0.71
N LEU A 70 5.89 -4.32 0.60
CA LEU A 70 4.81 -3.39 0.88
C LEU A 70 4.56 -3.35 2.38
N HIS A 71 4.25 -2.17 2.89
CA HIS A 71 3.84 -1.96 4.27
C HIS A 71 2.44 -1.34 4.26
N LEU A 72 1.47 -2.10 4.75
CA LEU A 72 0.08 -1.68 4.87
C LEU A 72 -0.19 -1.26 6.31
N ARG A 73 -0.56 0.01 6.51
CA ARG A 73 -0.84 0.54 7.86
C ARG A 73 -1.94 1.60 7.84
N LEU A 74 -2.43 1.94 9.02
CA LEU A 74 -3.17 3.18 9.21
C LEU A 74 -2.21 4.36 9.42
N LYS A 75 -2.59 5.56 8.99
CA LYS A 75 -1.78 6.78 9.04
C LYS A 75 -1.21 7.08 10.42
N ASP A 76 -2.03 6.88 11.46
CA ASP A 76 -1.66 7.13 12.86
C ASP A 76 -1.18 5.86 13.58
N SER A 77 -1.08 4.73 12.87
CA SER A 77 -0.62 3.48 13.43
C SER A 77 0.85 3.26 13.14
N PHE A 78 1.62 3.02 14.22
CA PHE A 78 2.97 2.49 14.12
C PHE A 78 3.00 1.00 13.75
N LYS A 79 1.88 0.30 13.94
CA LYS A 79 1.70 -1.11 13.57
C LYS A 79 1.20 -1.21 12.14
N GLY A 80 1.72 -2.18 11.41
CA GLY A 80 1.33 -2.50 10.04
C GLY A 80 1.73 -3.91 9.66
N VAL A 81 1.25 -4.33 8.51
CA VAL A 81 1.57 -5.64 7.92
C VAL A 81 2.61 -5.42 6.83
N PHE A 82 3.70 -6.17 6.89
CA PHE A 82 4.65 -6.26 5.80
C PHE A 82 4.21 -7.38 4.86
N ILE A 83 4.19 -7.08 3.57
CA ILE A 83 3.79 -8.00 2.51
C ILE A 83 5.00 -8.11 1.58
N GLU A 84 5.64 -9.26 1.58
CA GLU A 84 6.89 -9.51 0.88
C GLU A 84 6.66 -10.14 -0.49
N THR A 85 5.50 -10.77 -0.69
CA THR A 85 5.16 -11.48 -1.93
C THR A 85 3.79 -11.10 -2.47
N TYR A 86 3.58 -11.34 -3.77
CA TYR A 86 2.27 -11.12 -4.38
C TYR A 86 1.21 -12.08 -3.84
N ASP A 87 1.56 -13.34 -3.55
CA ASP A 87 0.62 -14.32 -3.02
C ASP A 87 0.07 -13.90 -1.64
N GLU A 88 0.93 -13.37 -0.77
CA GLU A 88 0.50 -12.77 0.50
C GLU A 88 -0.46 -11.60 0.29
N LEU A 89 -0.21 -10.75 -0.71
CA LEU A 89 -1.12 -9.66 -1.05
C LEU A 89 -2.47 -10.18 -1.53
N ASP A 90 -2.48 -11.15 -2.45
CA ASP A 90 -3.69 -11.73 -3.02
C ASP A 90 -4.52 -12.42 -1.93
N ASP A 91 -3.89 -13.18 -1.03
CA ASP A 91 -4.54 -13.81 0.11
C ASP A 91 -5.18 -12.79 1.06
N ILE A 92 -4.48 -11.69 1.37
CA ILE A 92 -5.03 -10.60 2.18
C ILE A 92 -6.22 -9.95 1.47
N LEU A 93 -6.12 -9.67 0.17
CA LEU A 93 -7.21 -9.08 -0.60
C LEU A 93 -8.43 -10.00 -0.63
N ARG A 94 -8.24 -11.31 -0.84
CA ARG A 94 -9.33 -12.30 -0.79
C ARG A 94 -9.98 -12.36 0.59
N ALA A 95 -9.17 -12.38 1.66
CA ALA A 95 -9.67 -12.39 3.02
C ALA A 95 -10.48 -11.12 3.34
N LEU A 96 -9.96 -9.95 2.98
CA LEU A 96 -10.64 -8.67 3.20
C LEU A 96 -11.91 -8.55 2.36
N ASN A 97 -11.92 -9.04 1.12
CA ASN A 97 -13.09 -9.07 0.25
C ASN A 97 -14.15 -10.12 0.65
N SER A 98 -13.88 -10.95 1.65
CA SER A 98 -14.85 -11.93 2.12
C SER A 98 -16.04 -11.23 2.81
N LYS A 99 -17.24 -11.74 2.55
CA LYS A 99 -18.49 -11.23 3.12
C LYS A 99 -18.51 -11.33 4.65
N SER A 100 -17.97 -12.42 5.20
CA SER A 100 -17.90 -12.64 6.64
C SER A 100 -17.06 -11.58 7.35
N VAL A 101 -15.89 -11.22 6.80
CA VAL A 101 -15.04 -10.17 7.38
C VAL A 101 -15.76 -8.82 7.38
N HIS A 102 -16.45 -8.47 6.30
CA HIS A 102 -17.23 -7.24 6.21
C HIS A 102 -18.37 -7.19 7.24
N GLU A 103 -19.15 -8.26 7.36
CA GLU A 103 -20.28 -8.34 8.30
C GLU A 103 -19.80 -8.26 9.75
N ILE A 104 -18.72 -8.96 10.08
CA ILE A 104 -18.11 -8.92 11.42
C ILE A 104 -17.57 -7.51 11.70
N ALA A 105 -16.84 -6.90 10.77
CA ALA A 105 -16.29 -5.55 10.95
C ALA A 105 -17.40 -4.52 11.20
N LYS A 106 -18.51 -4.60 10.46
CA LYS A 106 -19.68 -3.74 10.67
C LYS A 106 -20.30 -3.96 12.05
N THR A 107 -20.47 -5.22 12.45
CA THR A 107 -21.04 -5.57 13.77
C THR A 107 -20.16 -5.07 14.92
N LEU A 108 -18.83 -5.15 14.77
CA LEU A 108 -17.87 -4.63 15.75
C LEU A 108 -18.00 -3.10 15.91
N ASP A 109 -18.16 -2.36 14.80
CA ASP A 109 -18.39 -0.92 14.85
C ASP A 109 -19.69 -0.59 15.60
N GLU A 110 -20.80 -1.27 15.28
CA GLU A 110 -22.08 -1.09 15.97
C GLU A 110 -21.97 -1.41 17.48
N LEU A 111 -21.26 -2.47 17.86
CA LEU A 111 -21.05 -2.85 19.26
C LEU A 111 -20.22 -1.80 20.01
N SER A 112 -19.17 -1.28 19.37
CA SER A 112 -18.31 -0.26 19.97
C SER A 112 -19.07 1.02 20.28
N ARG A 113 -19.94 1.46 19.36
CA ARG A 113 -20.76 2.67 19.52
C ARG A 113 -21.78 2.53 20.65
N LYS A 114 -22.39 1.36 20.83
CA LYS A 114 -23.34 1.09 21.92
C LYS A 114 -22.68 1.21 23.30
N ARG A 115 -21.47 0.67 23.45
CA ARG A 115 -20.73 0.73 24.74
C ARG A 115 -20.36 2.15 25.15
N VAL A 116 -20.04 3.03 24.21
CA VAL A 116 -19.67 4.43 24.53
C VAL A 116 -20.83 5.20 25.19
N ILE A 117 -22.08 4.84 24.89
CA ILE A 117 -23.27 5.49 25.46
C ILE A 117 -23.50 5.05 26.91
N GLU A 118 -23.14 3.81 27.27
CA GLU A 118 -23.38 3.26 28.61
C GLU A 118 -22.45 3.81 29.70
N TYR A 119 -21.29 4.39 29.34
CA TYR A 119 -20.35 5.00 30.30
C TYR A 119 -20.51 6.52 30.43
N GLY A 120 -21.58 7.09 29.88
CA GLY A 120 -21.89 8.53 29.91
C GLY A 120 -22.91 8.95 30.97
N LEU A 121 -23.08 8.19 32.06
CA LEU A 121 -24.00 8.46 33.16
C LEU A 121 -23.26 8.66 34.50
#